data_AF-A0AAI8XI89-F1
#
_entry.id   AF-A0AAI8XI89-F1
#
_cell.length_a   1.000
_cell.length_b   1.000
_cell.length_c   1.000
_cell.angle_alpha   90.00
_cell.angle_beta   90.00
_cell.angle_gamma   90.00
#
_symmetry.space_group_name_H-M   'P 1'
#
loop_
_entity.id
_entity.type
_entity.pdbx_description
1 polymer ?
#
loop_
_entity_poly.entity_id
_entity_poly.type
_entity_poly.pdbx_seq_one_letter_code
_entity_poly.pdbx_strand_id
1 'polypeptide(L)'
;MPAGVVLALLLAVSALVISLVSLGRDEPAPAAAPATDTAAPQVATTDADRALCQAIAPLMKENDDRSNGFLGSGDPGSPQQTEALPGFVTDTQDWARRTQEVLDAHATPPRFMTRALQRYIDDMQLFVASVRPGPGTPYDEAAWTDSIVAYGGPLSVCQALGVQW
;
A
#
# COMPACT_ATOMS: atom_id res chain seq x y z
N MET A 1 -59.59 -5.03 -27.55
CA MET A 1 -58.49 -5.57 -26.74
C MET A 1 -57.56 -4.46 -26.20
N PRO A 2 -58.00 -3.58 -25.28
CA PRO A 2 -57.03 -2.81 -24.46
C PRO A 2 -57.25 -2.96 -22.94
N ALA A 3 -58.36 -3.54 -22.49
CA ALA A 3 -58.72 -3.60 -21.07
C ALA A 3 -57.87 -4.57 -20.23
N GLY A 4 -57.36 -5.66 -20.82
CA GLY A 4 -56.57 -6.66 -20.11
C GLY A 4 -55.15 -6.20 -19.74
N VAL A 5 -54.53 -5.35 -20.56
CA VAL A 5 -53.16 -4.86 -20.35
C VAL A 5 -53.12 -3.78 -19.25
N VAL A 6 -54.14 -2.93 -19.18
CA VAL A 6 -54.24 -1.88 -18.16
C VAL A 6 -54.47 -2.47 -16.76
N LEU A 7 -55.29 -3.53 -16.65
CA LEU A 7 -55.54 -4.20 -15.37
C LEU A 7 -54.29 -4.95 -14.86
N ALA A 8 -53.51 -5.57 -15.76
CA ALA A 8 -52.27 -6.25 -15.41
C ALA A 8 -51.19 -5.28 -14.91
N LEU A 9 -51.09 -4.09 -15.51
CA LEU A 9 -50.16 -3.04 -15.07
C LEU A 9 -50.55 -2.46 -13.70
N LEU A 10 -51.84 -2.28 -13.42
CA LEU A 10 -52.30 -1.79 -12.13
C LEU A 10 -52.06 -2.79 -10.99
N LEU A 11 -52.26 -4.10 -11.25
CA LEU A 11 -51.98 -5.15 -10.25
C LEU A 11 -50.48 -5.31 -9.98
N ALA A 12 -49.62 -5.18 -11.00
CA ALA A 12 -48.17 -5.27 -10.84
C ALA A 12 -47.59 -4.10 -10.02
N VAL A 13 -48.10 -2.89 -10.21
CA VAL A 13 -47.69 -1.70 -9.43
C VAL A 13 -48.17 -1.80 -7.98
N SER A 14 -49.37 -2.35 -7.75
CA SER A 14 -49.92 -2.56 -6.40
C SER A 14 -49.10 -3.58 -5.60
N ALA A 15 -48.67 -4.68 -6.23
CA ALA A 15 -47.83 -5.69 -5.59
C ALA A 15 -46.43 -5.14 -5.23
N LEU A 16 -45.85 -4.30 -6.09
CA LEU A 16 -44.54 -3.70 -5.85
C LEU A 16 -44.55 -2.71 -4.66
N VAL A 17 -45.62 -1.92 -4.52
CA VAL A 17 -45.77 -0.99 -3.39
C VAL A 17 -46.01 -1.73 -2.07
N ILE A 18 -46.76 -2.84 -2.07
CA ILE A 18 -46.96 -3.67 -0.87
C ILE A 18 -45.68 -4.39 -0.46
N SER A 19 -44.88 -4.91 -1.41
CA SER A 19 -43.56 -5.49 -1.11
C SER A 19 -42.59 -4.46 -0.51
N LEU A 20 -42.61 -3.20 -0.96
CA LEU A 20 -41.75 -2.15 -0.40
C LEU A 20 -42.16 -1.73 1.01
N VAL A 21 -43.45 -1.82 1.37
CA VAL A 21 -43.95 -1.46 2.72
C VAL A 21 -43.80 -2.62 3.71
N SER A 22 -43.87 -3.88 3.26
CA SER A 22 -43.66 -5.04 4.14
C SER A 22 -42.20 -5.39 4.40
N LEU A 23 -41.25 -4.84 3.63
CA LEU A 23 -39.81 -4.95 3.91
C LEU A 23 -39.37 -4.09 5.11
N GLY A 24 -40.26 -3.26 5.67
CA GLY A 24 -39.92 -2.29 6.72
C GLY A 24 -40.53 -2.57 8.10
N ARG A 25 -41.31 -3.64 8.32
CA ARG A 25 -41.91 -3.92 9.63
C ARG A 25 -41.96 -5.41 9.98
N ASP A 26 -41.38 -5.69 11.14
CA ASP A 26 -41.46 -6.90 11.97
C ASP A 26 -40.66 -8.14 11.53
N GLU A 27 -39.34 -8.07 11.74
CA GLU A 27 -38.54 -9.24 12.10
C GLU A 27 -38.38 -9.23 13.64
N PRO A 28 -38.68 -10.32 14.37
CA PRO A 28 -38.37 -10.41 15.80
C PRO A 28 -36.86 -10.25 15.94
N ALA A 29 -36.43 -9.31 16.79
CA ALA A 29 -35.01 -9.04 17.01
C ALA A 29 -34.23 -10.35 17.21
N PRO A 30 -33.30 -10.71 16.32
CA PRO A 30 -32.39 -11.81 16.58
C PRO A 30 -31.64 -11.46 17.87
N ALA A 31 -31.50 -12.43 18.77
CA ALA A 31 -30.64 -12.27 19.94
C ALA A 31 -29.30 -11.69 19.46
N ALA A 32 -28.86 -10.59 20.08
CA ALA A 32 -27.64 -9.91 19.70
C ALA A 32 -26.51 -10.93 19.63
N ALA A 33 -26.03 -11.22 18.42
CA ALA A 33 -24.79 -11.94 18.24
C ALA A 33 -23.71 -11.13 18.96
N PRO A 34 -22.77 -11.76 19.69
CA PRO A 34 -21.65 -11.04 20.26
C PRO A 34 -21.00 -10.24 19.12
N ALA A 35 -20.74 -8.96 19.37
CA ALA A 35 -20.04 -8.11 18.43
C ALA A 35 -18.71 -8.79 18.09
N THR A 36 -18.64 -9.47 16.96
CA THR A 36 -17.37 -9.72 16.31
C THR A 36 -16.93 -8.36 15.82
N ASP A 37 -16.03 -7.74 16.59
CA ASP A 37 -15.13 -6.72 16.09
C ASP A 37 -14.55 -7.26 14.79
N THR A 38 -15.17 -6.89 13.68
CA THR A 38 -14.63 -7.18 12.36
C THR A 38 -13.58 -6.11 12.16
N ALA A 39 -12.46 -6.25 12.88
CA ALA A 39 -11.23 -5.61 12.49
C ALA A 39 -11.03 -5.99 11.01
N ALA A 40 -10.79 -4.99 10.15
CA ALA A 40 -10.33 -5.25 8.79
C ALA A 40 -9.24 -6.34 8.85
N PRO A 41 -9.16 -7.27 7.89
CA PRO A 41 -8.14 -8.31 7.92
C PRO A 41 -6.75 -7.66 7.92
N GLN A 42 -6.22 -7.44 9.12
CA GLN A 42 -4.85 -7.04 9.33
C GLN A 42 -4.04 -8.30 9.13
N VAL A 43 -2.99 -8.23 8.31
CA VAL A 43 -2.01 -9.32 8.22
C VAL A 43 -1.58 -9.64 9.63
N ALA A 44 -1.82 -10.87 10.09
CA ALA A 44 -1.48 -11.28 11.45
C ALA A 44 0.02 -11.04 11.67
N THR A 45 0.35 -10.12 12.56
CA THR A 45 1.73 -9.73 12.84
C THR A 45 2.33 -10.63 13.92
N THR A 46 3.63 -10.90 13.81
CA THR A 46 4.38 -11.74 14.76
C THR A 46 5.42 -10.91 15.54
N ASP A 47 5.95 -11.47 16.64
CA ASP A 47 7.09 -10.86 17.34
C ASP A 47 8.33 -10.73 16.43
N ALA A 48 8.48 -11.64 15.46
CA ALA A 48 9.55 -11.57 14.47
C ALA A 48 9.35 -10.40 13.49
N ASP A 49 8.10 -10.01 13.20
CA ASP A 49 7.81 -8.82 12.41
C ASP A 49 8.08 -7.55 13.20
N ARG A 50 7.72 -7.51 14.50
CA ARG A 50 8.10 -6.41 15.40
C ARG A 50 9.61 -6.22 15.47
N ALA A 51 10.37 -7.30 15.63
CA ALA A 51 11.82 -7.25 15.68
C ALA A 51 12.42 -6.71 14.37
N LEU A 52 11.90 -7.15 13.22
CA LEU A 52 12.32 -6.61 11.92
C LEU A 52 11.96 -5.13 11.76
N CYS A 53 10.73 -4.73 12.12
CA CYS A 53 10.32 -3.32 12.06
C CYS A 53 11.26 -2.43 12.87
N GLN A 54 11.61 -2.83 14.10
CA GLN A 54 12.53 -2.08 14.96
C GLN A 54 13.94 -1.99 14.37
N ALA A 55 14.43 -3.07 13.77
CA ALA A 55 15.76 -3.12 13.18
C ALA A 55 15.86 -2.29 11.88
N ILE A 56 14.82 -2.33 11.05
CA ILE A 56 14.83 -1.69 9.72
C ILE A 56 14.43 -0.21 9.76
N ALA A 57 13.65 0.23 10.75
CA ALA A 57 13.09 1.58 10.80
C ALA A 57 14.12 2.71 10.64
N PRO A 58 15.31 2.69 11.27
CA PRO A 58 16.31 3.74 11.04
C PRO A 58 16.78 3.83 9.58
N LEU A 59 16.92 2.69 8.90
CA LEU A 59 17.31 2.63 7.49
C LEU A 59 16.18 3.08 6.57
N MET A 60 14.93 2.75 6.91
CA MET A 60 13.76 3.24 6.15
C MET A 60 13.59 4.75 6.30
N LYS A 61 13.83 5.29 7.50
CA LYS A 61 13.83 6.74 7.72
C LYS A 61 14.92 7.43 6.90
N GLU A 62 16.13 6.87 6.89
CA GLU A 62 17.23 7.37 6.07
C GLU A 62 16.87 7.38 4.57
N ASN A 63 16.20 6.32 4.10
CA ASN A 63 15.69 6.24 2.73
C ASN A 63 14.69 7.35 2.41
N ASP A 64 13.78 7.66 3.32
CA ASP A 64 12.78 8.71 3.13
C ASP A 64 13.43 10.09 3.09
N ASP A 65 14.35 10.35 4.03
CA ASP A 65 15.10 11.61 4.07
C ASP A 65 15.92 11.81 2.79
N ARG A 66 16.60 10.76 2.30
CA ARG A 66 17.35 10.77 1.03
C ARG A 66 16.44 11.00 -0.18
N SER A 67 15.36 10.23 -0.27
CA SER A 67 14.42 10.27 -1.40
C SER A 67 13.75 11.65 -1.49
N ASN A 68 13.28 12.18 -0.36
CA ASN A 68 12.71 13.52 -0.29
C ASN A 68 13.74 14.61 -0.61
N GLY A 69 14.99 14.43 -0.20
CA GLY A 69 16.09 15.33 -0.57
C GLY A 69 16.32 15.39 -2.08
N PHE A 70 16.31 14.25 -2.76
CA PHE A 70 16.42 14.19 -4.22
C PHE A 70 15.20 14.80 -4.92
N LEU A 71 13.99 14.45 -4.49
CA LEU A 71 12.75 15.03 -5.04
C LEU A 71 12.64 16.53 -4.80
N GLY A 72 13.20 17.03 -3.69
CA GLY A 72 13.25 18.45 -3.34
C GLY A 72 14.40 19.24 -3.97
N SER A 73 15.29 18.59 -4.73
CA SER A 73 16.46 19.25 -5.33
C SER A 73 16.10 20.20 -6.49
N GLY A 74 14.93 20.02 -7.11
CA GLY A 74 14.42 20.85 -8.20
C GLY A 74 13.32 20.14 -8.97
N ASP A 75 12.77 20.82 -9.99
CA ASP A 75 11.75 20.21 -10.85
C ASP A 75 12.30 18.96 -11.56
N PRO A 76 11.45 17.94 -11.85
CA PRO A 76 11.86 16.75 -12.59
C PRO A 76 12.58 17.09 -13.90
N GLY A 77 13.81 16.58 -14.06
CA GLY A 77 14.66 16.81 -15.22
C GLY A 77 15.35 18.18 -15.30
N SER A 78 15.22 19.01 -14.26
CA SER A 78 15.95 20.28 -14.17
C SER A 78 17.47 20.08 -14.03
N PRO A 79 18.29 21.11 -14.32
CA PRO A 79 19.72 21.08 -14.04
C PRO A 79 20.05 20.74 -12.58
N GLN A 80 19.28 21.28 -11.64
CA GLN A 80 19.49 21.06 -10.20
C GLN A 80 19.26 19.59 -9.82
N GLN A 81 18.16 18.98 -10.30
CA GLN A 81 17.92 17.56 -10.05
C GLN A 81 18.95 16.67 -10.76
N THR A 82 19.38 17.07 -11.95
CA THR A 82 20.44 16.38 -12.68
C THR A 82 21.78 16.40 -11.93
N GLU A 83 22.12 17.52 -11.28
CA GLU A 83 23.31 17.65 -10.44
C GLU A 83 23.23 16.80 -9.17
N ALA A 84 22.04 16.64 -8.58
CA ALA A 84 21.82 15.81 -7.40
C ALA A 84 21.85 14.29 -7.70
N LEU A 85 21.60 13.88 -8.95
CA LEU A 85 21.40 12.49 -9.32
C LEU A 85 22.58 11.55 -8.96
N PRO A 86 23.87 11.89 -9.21
CA PRO A 86 24.98 11.00 -8.87
C PRO A 86 25.07 10.68 -7.37
N GLY A 87 24.77 11.66 -6.52
CA GLY A 87 24.70 11.47 -5.07
C GLY A 87 23.55 10.54 -4.68
N PHE A 88 22.35 10.82 -5.19
CA PHE A 88 21.17 9.97 -4.96
C PHE A 88 21.40 8.50 -5.37
N VAL A 89 22.05 8.25 -6.51
CA VAL A 89 22.40 6.89 -6.97
C VAL A 89 23.36 6.22 -5.99
N THR A 90 24.45 6.89 -5.63
CA THR A 90 25.48 6.33 -4.74
C THR A 90 24.89 6.01 -3.36
N ASP A 91 24.14 6.95 -2.80
CA ASP A 91 23.54 6.82 -1.48
C ASP A 91 22.44 5.75 -1.45
N THR A 92 21.70 5.58 -2.54
CA THR A 92 20.70 4.50 -2.66
C THR A 92 21.36 3.12 -2.70
N GLN A 93 22.46 2.97 -3.44
CA GLN A 93 23.21 1.70 -3.49
C GLN A 93 23.82 1.35 -2.12
N ASP A 94 24.34 2.35 -1.42
CA ASP A 94 24.87 2.17 -0.07
C ASP A 94 23.79 1.74 0.93
N TRP A 95 22.69 2.48 0.94
CA TRP A 95 21.52 2.16 1.74
C TRP A 95 20.99 0.76 1.45
N ALA A 96 20.86 0.39 0.18
CA ALA A 96 20.31 -0.90 -0.21
C ALA A 96 21.18 -2.06 0.32
N ARG A 97 22.52 -1.91 0.25
CA ARG A 97 23.45 -2.90 0.81
C ARG A 97 23.26 -3.08 2.32
N ARG A 98 23.24 -1.98 3.09
CA ARG A 98 23.05 -2.04 4.56
C ARG A 98 21.68 -2.57 4.95
N THR A 99 20.65 -2.20 4.19
CA THR A 99 19.27 -2.65 4.42
C THR A 99 19.10 -4.13 4.11
N GLN A 100 19.77 -4.64 3.08
CA GLN A 100 19.82 -6.07 2.77
C GLN A 100 20.42 -6.87 3.93
N GLU A 101 21.53 -6.42 4.51
CA GLU A 101 22.18 -7.09 5.65
C GLU A 101 21.22 -7.25 6.85
N VAL A 102 20.45 -6.20 7.16
CA VAL A 102 19.43 -6.25 8.22
C VAL A 102 18.28 -7.16 7.83
N LEU A 103 17.81 -7.10 6.59
CA LEU A 103 16.71 -7.93 6.11
C LEU A 103 17.05 -9.42 6.16
N ASP A 104 18.25 -9.79 5.72
CA ASP A 104 18.76 -11.17 5.68
C ASP A 104 18.81 -11.79 7.08
N ALA A 105 19.21 -11.02 8.09
CA ALA A 105 19.24 -11.46 9.49
C ALA A 105 17.85 -11.81 10.04
N HIS A 106 16.77 -11.34 9.40
CA HIS A 106 15.38 -11.57 9.81
C HIS A 106 14.59 -12.45 8.83
N ALA A 107 15.20 -12.90 7.74
CA ALA A 107 14.53 -13.52 6.59
C ALA A 107 14.03 -14.94 6.81
N THR A 108 14.42 -15.63 7.89
CA THR A 108 14.07 -17.04 8.13
C THR A 108 13.07 -17.23 9.28
N PRO A 109 11.94 -17.95 9.07
CA PRO A 109 11.41 -18.35 7.77
C PRO A 109 10.90 -17.12 6.98
N PRO A 110 10.84 -17.18 5.63
CA PRO A 110 10.34 -16.07 4.82
C PRO A 110 8.89 -15.69 5.17
N ARG A 111 8.68 -14.44 5.56
CA ARG A 111 7.36 -13.88 5.90
C ARG A 111 6.93 -12.86 4.86
N PHE A 112 5.68 -12.42 4.94
CA PHE A 112 5.19 -11.34 4.08
C PHE A 112 6.09 -10.10 4.18
N MET A 113 6.44 -9.69 5.40
CA MET A 113 7.28 -8.51 5.66
C MET A 113 8.65 -8.61 4.99
N THR A 114 9.32 -9.75 5.11
CA THR A 114 10.67 -9.91 4.56
C THR A 114 10.64 -9.92 3.03
N ARG A 115 9.63 -10.55 2.41
CA ARG A 115 9.48 -10.55 0.95
C ARG A 115 9.09 -9.18 0.38
N ALA A 116 8.21 -8.44 1.06
CA ALA A 116 7.78 -7.12 0.61
C ALA A 116 8.93 -6.10 0.69
N LEU A 117 9.69 -6.11 1.80
CA LEU A 117 10.89 -5.28 1.94
C LEU A 117 11.98 -5.67 0.93
N GLN A 118 12.18 -6.97 0.67
CA GLN A 118 13.12 -7.42 -0.38
C GLN A 118 12.76 -6.80 -1.72
N ARG A 119 11.49 -6.91 -2.13
CA ARG A 119 11.00 -6.30 -3.37
C ARG A 119 11.28 -4.80 -3.40
N TYR A 120 11.01 -4.08 -2.32
CA TYR A 120 11.26 -2.63 -2.28
C TYR A 120 12.75 -2.29 -2.48
N ILE A 121 13.64 -3.04 -1.81
CA ILE A 121 15.09 -2.85 -1.96
C ILE A 121 15.51 -3.10 -3.41
N ASP A 122 15.04 -4.20 -4.01
CA ASP A 122 15.33 -4.55 -5.40
C ASP A 122 14.79 -3.49 -6.39
N ASP A 123 13.56 -3.01 -6.18
CA ASP A 123 12.93 -1.98 -7.02
C ASP A 123 13.74 -0.67 -6.98
N MET A 124 14.22 -0.25 -5.81
CA MET A 124 15.09 0.93 -5.67
C MET A 124 16.44 0.74 -6.37
N GLN A 125 17.04 -0.46 -6.27
CA GLN A 125 18.28 -0.78 -7.00
C GLN A 125 18.06 -0.75 -8.52
N LEU A 126 16.95 -1.30 -9.00
CA LEU A 126 16.58 -1.28 -10.42
C LEU A 126 16.36 0.15 -10.92
N PHE A 127 15.67 0.99 -10.14
CA PHE A 127 15.45 2.40 -10.45
C PHE A 127 16.78 3.15 -10.64
N VAL A 128 17.71 3.03 -9.68
CA VAL A 128 18.99 3.74 -9.77
C VAL A 128 19.94 3.15 -10.82
N ALA A 129 19.70 1.92 -11.27
CA ALA A 129 20.42 1.35 -12.41
C ALA A 129 19.95 1.91 -13.76
N SER A 130 18.67 2.28 -13.89
CA SER A 130 18.08 2.76 -15.15
C SER A 130 18.11 4.28 -15.32
N VAL A 131 17.97 5.04 -14.22
CA VAL A 131 17.82 6.50 -14.26
C VAL A 131 19.03 7.20 -14.91
N ARG A 132 18.78 8.28 -15.65
CA ARG A 132 19.80 9.08 -16.35
C ARG A 132 19.57 10.58 -16.14
N PRO A 133 20.62 11.41 -16.26
CA PRO A 133 20.50 12.87 -16.35
C PRO A 133 19.46 13.35 -17.36
N GLY A 134 18.73 14.42 -17.03
CA GLY A 134 17.69 15.01 -17.87
C GLY A 134 16.27 14.56 -17.51
N PRO A 135 15.28 14.80 -18.40
CA PRO A 135 13.89 14.43 -18.14
C PRO A 135 13.71 12.94 -17.91
N GLY A 136 12.93 12.57 -16.90
CA GLY A 136 12.56 11.18 -16.65
C GLY A 136 11.77 10.57 -17.80
N THR A 137 11.89 9.27 -17.96
CA THR A 137 11.10 8.48 -18.91
C THR A 137 9.83 7.92 -18.25
N PRO A 138 8.84 7.48 -19.03
CA PRO A 138 7.70 6.74 -18.48
C PRO A 138 8.10 5.47 -17.70
N TYR A 139 9.25 4.88 -18.01
CA TYR A 139 9.77 3.73 -17.28
C TYR A 139 10.29 4.11 -15.89
N ASP A 140 10.91 5.29 -15.76
CA ASP A 140 11.38 5.80 -14.47
C ASP A 140 10.18 6.11 -13.54
N GLU A 141 9.13 6.73 -14.09
CA GLU A 141 7.89 6.99 -13.35
C GLU A 141 7.20 5.69 -12.91
N ALA A 142 7.12 4.70 -13.80
CA ALA A 142 6.53 3.40 -13.49
C ALA A 142 7.34 2.64 -12.42
N ALA A 143 8.67 2.60 -12.55
CA ALA A 143 9.54 1.96 -11.57
C ALA A 143 9.44 2.64 -10.19
N TRP A 144 9.43 3.97 -10.17
CA TRP A 144 9.22 4.72 -8.93
C TRP A 144 7.87 4.37 -8.30
N THR A 145 6.79 4.48 -9.06
CA THR A 145 5.42 4.27 -8.57
C THR A 145 5.19 2.84 -8.08
N ASP A 146 5.71 1.84 -8.80
CA ASP A 146 5.60 0.44 -8.40
C ASP A 146 6.37 0.15 -7.10
N SER A 147 7.54 0.78 -6.90
CA SER A 147 8.30 0.63 -5.65
C SER A 147 7.53 1.14 -4.42
N ILE A 148 6.72 2.20 -4.57
CA ILE A 148 5.90 2.74 -3.47
C ILE A 148 4.88 1.72 -2.97
N VAL A 149 4.38 0.83 -3.82
CA VAL A 149 3.47 -0.26 -3.40
C VAL A 149 4.21 -1.23 -2.48
N ALA A 150 5.46 -1.58 -2.81
CA ALA A 150 6.31 -2.45 -2.00
C ALA A 150 6.78 -1.80 -0.69
N TYR A 151 6.84 -0.47 -0.63
CA TYR A 151 7.12 0.32 0.57
C TYR A 151 5.90 0.43 1.51
N GLY A 152 4.72 0.77 0.97
CA GLY A 152 3.54 1.11 1.77
C GLY A 152 2.97 -0.04 2.59
N GLY A 153 3.09 -1.28 2.08
CA GLY A 153 2.67 -2.49 2.80
C GLY A 153 3.43 -2.70 4.11
N PRO A 154 4.77 -2.84 4.07
CA PRO A 154 5.63 -2.91 5.25
C PRO A 154 5.44 -1.75 6.22
N LEU A 155 5.33 -0.51 5.71
CA LEU A 155 5.07 0.66 6.56
C LEU A 155 3.79 0.48 7.36
N SER A 156 2.68 0.16 6.70
CA SER A 156 1.39 -0.02 7.36
C SER A 156 1.44 -1.10 8.45
N VAL A 157 2.16 -2.21 8.20
CA VAL A 157 2.35 -3.28 9.20
C VAL A 157 3.16 -2.79 10.40
N CYS A 158 4.27 -2.11 10.18
CA CYS A 158 5.10 -1.61 11.27
C CYS A 158 4.40 -0.51 12.08
N GLN A 159 3.61 0.35 11.43
CA GLN A 159 2.77 1.34 12.10
C GLN A 159 1.74 0.69 13.02
N ALA A 160 1.09 -0.40 12.56
CA ALA A 160 0.19 -1.19 13.41
C ALA A 160 0.90 -1.83 14.62
N LEU A 161 2.22 -2.06 14.51
CA LEU A 161 3.07 -2.52 15.60
C LEU A 161 3.63 -1.39 16.48
N GLY A 162 3.30 -0.13 16.19
CA GLY A 162 3.78 1.04 16.94
C GLY A 162 5.17 1.51 16.54
N VAL A 163 5.69 1.07 15.40
CA VAL A 163 6.98 1.49 14.85
C VAL A 163 6.73 2.40 13.65
N GLN A 164 7.33 3.59 13.65
CA GLN A 164 7.28 4.55 12.55
C GLN A 164 8.68 4.70 11.95
N TRP A 165 8.75 5.24 10.74
CA TRP A 165 9.97 5.80 10.15
C TRP A 165 9.64 7.07 9.37
#